data_AF-A0A6S6TWI4-F1
#
_entry.id   AF-A0A6S6TWI4-F1
#
_cell.length_a   1.000
_cell.length_b   1.000
_cell.length_c   1.000
_cell.angle_alpha   90.00
_cell.angle_beta   90.00
_cell.angle_gamma   90.00
#
_symmetry.space_group_name_H-M   'P 1'
#
loop_
_entity.id
_entity.type
_entity.pdbx_description
1 polymer ?
#
loop_
_entity_poly.entity_id
_entity_poly.type
_entity_poly.pdbx_seq_one_letter_code
_entity_poly.pdbx_strand_id
1 'polypeptide(L)' 'MLTKIFCEIDDFMQEFEDEYKKRLIAEKSSKTKYNSRLTLSEVMSILVYYHNYGNRTFKDFYLKTICKNFKSYF' A
#
# COMPACT_ATOMS: atom_id res chain seq x y z
N MET A 1 -7.28 13.42 7.28
CA MET A 1 -5.88 13.27 6.83
C MET A 1 -5.71 12.00 6.02
N LEU A 2 -6.00 10.80 6.57
CA LEU A 2 -5.86 9.55 5.82
C LEU A 2 -6.67 9.49 4.52
N THR A 3 -7.93 9.90 4.53
CA THR A 3 -8.76 9.95 3.31
C THR A 3 -8.16 10.84 2.23
N LYS A 4 -7.56 11.97 2.62
CA LYS A 4 -6.90 12.89 1.68
C LYS A 4 -5.66 12.24 1.06
N ILE A 5 -4.82 11.61 1.89
CA ILE A 5 -3.65 10.84 1.42
C ILE A 5 -4.09 9.72 0.49
N PHE A 6 -5.17 9.00 0.84
CA PHE A 6 -5.69 7.91 0.02
C PHE A 6 -6.19 8.42 -1.34
N CYS A 7 -7.00 9.49 -1.38
CA CYS A 7 -7.46 10.06 -2.65
C CYS A 7 -6.28 10.53 -3.52
N GLU A 8 -5.32 11.26 -2.96
CA GLU A 8 -4.14 11.71 -3.71
C GLU A 8 -3.31 10.55 -4.26
N ILE A 9 -3.18 9.45 -3.50
CA ILE A 9 -2.47 8.26 -3.94
C ILE A 9 -3.26 7.48 -4.98
N ASP A 10 -4.58 7.37 -4.84
CA ASP A 10 -5.41 6.65 -5.80
C ASP A 10 -5.40 7.33 -7.17
N ASP A 11 -5.55 8.65 -7.21
CA ASP A 11 -5.43 9.45 -8.44
C ASP A 11 -4.02 9.30 -9.07
N PHE A 12 -2.97 9.33 -8.24
CA PHE A 12 -1.60 9.10 -8.72
C PHE A 12 -1.40 7.70 -9.30
N MET A 13 -1.95 6.67 -8.63
CA MET A 13 -1.78 5.28 -9.06
C MET A 13 -2.49 5.00 -10.38
N GLN A 14 -3.61 5.67 -10.68
CA GLN A 14 -4.28 5.56 -11.98
C GLN A 14 -3.35 5.91 -13.14
N GLU A 15 -2.45 6.87 -12.97
CA GLU A 15 -1.47 7.24 -13.99
C GLU A 15 -0.17 6.43 -13.89
N PHE A 16 0.26 6.11 -12.67
CA PHE A 16 1.56 5.50 -12.43
C PHE A 16 1.59 3.98 -12.64
N GLU A 17 0.47 3.28 -12.43
CA GLU A 17 0.45 1.81 -12.39
C GLU A 17 0.91 1.18 -13.72
N ASP A 18 0.53 1.76 -14.85
CA ASP A 18 0.92 1.25 -16.17
C ASP A 18 2.42 1.42 -16.44
N GLU A 19 2.99 2.55 -16.05
CA GLU A 19 4.44 2.78 -16.14
C GLU A 19 5.22 1.89 -15.17
N TYR A 20 4.68 1.68 -13.98
CA TYR A 20 5.25 0.76 -13.00
C TYR A 20 5.32 -0.67 -13.56
N LYS A 21 4.22 -1.18 -14.12
CA LYS A 21 4.15 -2.52 -14.73
C LYS A 21 5.18 -2.71 -15.84
N LYS A 22 5.39 -1.70 -16.70
CA LYS A 22 6.39 -1.75 -17.78
C LYS A 22 7.84 -1.88 -17.26
N ARG A 23 8.11 -1.38 -16.06
CA ARG A 23 9.45 -1.39 -15.44
C ARG A 23 9.70 -2.60 -14.55
N LEU A 24 8.68 -3.43 -14.31
CA LEU A 24 8.85 -4.67 -13.56
C LEU A 24 9.79 -5.61 -14.31
N ILE A 25 10.72 -6.19 -13.57
CA ILE A 25 11.59 -7.24 -14.10
C ILE A 25 10.70 -8.43 -14.45
N ALA A 26 10.87 -8.98 -15.66
CA ALA A 26 10.08 -10.12 -16.13
C ALA A 26 10.14 -11.27 -15.10
N GLU A 27 8.97 -11.71 -14.62
CA GLU A 27 8.86 -12.78 -13.64
C GLU A 27 9.49 -14.07 -14.17
N LYS A 28 10.66 -14.45 -13.62
CA LYS A 28 11.10 -15.85 -13.67
C LYS A 28 10.30 -16.65 -12.64
N SER A 29 9.06 -16.98 -13.01
CA SER A 29 8.27 -18.08 -12.45
C SER A 29 8.31 -18.23 -10.92
N SER A 30 8.13 -17.15 -10.18
CA SER A 30 7.87 -17.24 -8.74
C SER A 30 6.64 -16.41 -8.44
N LYS A 31 5.48 -17.04 -8.61
CA LYS A 31 4.22 -16.58 -8.00
C LYS A 31 4.55 -16.22 -6.55
N THR A 32 4.33 -14.97 -6.18
CA THR A 32 4.49 -14.54 -4.80
C THR A 32 3.67 -15.49 -3.93
N LYS A 33 4.29 -16.11 -2.92
CA LYS A 33 3.62 -17.06 -1.99
C LYS A 33 2.43 -16.45 -1.24
N TYR A 34 2.23 -15.14 -1.38
CA TYR A 34 1.26 -14.33 -0.67
C TYR A 34 0.42 -13.56 -1.68
N ASN A 35 -0.81 -14.01 -1.91
CA ASN A 35 -1.82 -13.20 -2.58
C ASN A 35 -2.36 -12.21 -1.57
N SER A 36 -1.85 -10.98 -1.61
CA SER A 36 -2.45 -9.87 -0.86
C SER A 36 -3.86 -9.60 -1.39
N ARG A 37 -4.78 -9.22 -0.50
CA ARG A 37 -6.09 -8.68 -0.90
C ARG A 37 -6.04 -7.18 -1.17
N LEU A 38 -4.92 -6.54 -0.82
CA LEU A 38 -4.69 -5.11 -1.03
C LEU A 38 -4.27 -4.84 -2.47
N THR A 39 -4.86 -3.80 -3.04
CA THR A 39 -4.44 -3.14 -4.27
C THR A 39 -3.12 -2.37 -4.06
N LEU A 40 -2.48 -1.96 -5.16
CA LEU A 40 -1.25 -1.16 -5.09
C LEU A 40 -1.48 0.21 -4.44
N SER A 41 -2.60 0.88 -4.72
CA SER A 41 -2.99 2.15 -4.09
C SER A 41 -3.11 2.03 -2.57
N GLU A 42 -3.71 0.94 -2.08
CA GLU A 42 -3.86 0.67 -0.66
C GLU A 42 -2.51 0.41 0.01
N VAL A 43 -1.63 -0.37 -0.63
CA VAL A 43 -0.26 -0.62 -0.15
C VAL A 43 0.52 0.70 -0.07
N MET A 44 0.48 1.52 -1.12
CA MET A 44 1.15 2.83 -1.14
C MET A 44 0.61 3.76 -0.06
N SER A 45 -0.71 3.79 0.13
CA SER A 45 -1.35 4.58 1.17
C SER A 45 -0.92 4.19 2.58
N ILE A 46 -0.85 2.89 2.86
CA ILE A 46 -0.38 2.37 4.14
C ILE A 46 1.09 2.74 4.38
N LEU A 47 1.94 2.67 3.35
CA LEU A 47 3.36 3.03 3.45
C LEU A 47 3.57 4.52 3.71
N VAL A 48 2.92 5.39 2.93
CA VAL A 48 3.01 6.84 3.13
C VAL A 48 2.47 7.22 4.51
N TYR A 49 1.36 6.62 4.93
CA TYR A 49 0.81 6.89 6.25
C TYR A 49 1.73 6.43 7.38
N TYR A 50 2.40 5.28 7.24
CA TYR A 50 3.39 4.81 8.21
C TYR A 50 4.49 5.84 8.46
N HIS A 51 5.05 6.42 7.39
CA HIS A 51 6.11 7.42 7.48
C HIS A 51 5.65 8.70 8.19
N ASN A 52 4.36 9.04 8.11
CA ASN A 52 3.79 10.18 8.82
C ASN A 52 3.38 9.87 10.27
N TYR A 53 3.14 8.60 10.61
CA TYR A 53 2.60 8.21 11.92
C TYR A 53 3.66 8.11 13.03
N GLY A 54 4.94 7.90 12.67
CA GLY A 54 6.06 7.92 13.63
C GLY A 54 6.22 6.66 14.50
N ASN A 55 5.64 5.53 14.10
CA ASN A 55 5.84 4.26 14.80
C ASN A 55 7.26 3.71 14.59
N ARG A 56 7.80 3.05 15.62
CA ARG A 56 9.16 2.51 15.59
C ARG A 56 9.39 1.43 14.53
N THR A 57 8.36 0.61 14.25
CA THR A 57 8.44 -0.44 13.23
C THR A 57 7.15 -0.52 12.42
N PHE A 58 7.30 -0.88 11.15
CA PHE A 58 6.16 -1.08 10.24
C PHE A 58 5.22 -2.18 10.74
N LYS A 59 5.78 -3.27 11.30
CA LYS A 59 4.98 -4.39 11.81
C LYS A 59 4.05 -3.94 12.94
N ASP A 60 4.56 -3.16 13.89
CA ASP A 60 3.75 -2.68 15.02
C ASP A 60 2.67 -1.70 14.54
N PHE A 61 3.02 -0.81 13.62
CA PHE A 61 2.06 0.09 12.97
C PHE A 61 0.94 -0.68 12.26
N TYR A 62 1.30 -1.61 11.38
CA TYR A 62 0.34 -2.35 10.57
C TYR A 62 -0.63 -3.14 11.46
N LEU A 63 -0.11 -3.89 12.44
CA LEU A 63 -0.95 -4.74 13.30
C LEU A 63 -1.79 -3.95 14.29
N LYS A 64 -1.25 -2.88 14.89
CA LYS A 64 -1.94 -2.14 15.96
C LYS A 64 -2.78 -0.97 15.45
N THR A 65 -2.46 -0.43 14.29
CA THR A 65 -3.13 0.75 13.72
C THR A 65 -4.00 0.34 12.54
N ILE A 66 -3.41 -0.21 11.47
CA ILE A 66 -4.15 -0.56 10.24
C ILE A 66 -5.15 -1.67 10.49
N CYS A 67 -4.71 -2.84 10.98
CA CYS A 67 -5.61 -3.99 11.15
C CYS A 67 -6.71 -3.77 12.20
N LYS A 68 -6.51 -2.86 13.16
CA LYS A 68 -7.51 -2.57 14.21
C LYS A 68 -8.50 -1.49 13.80
N ASN A 69 -8.02 -0.41 13.19
CA ASN A 69 -8.82 0.79 12.99
C ASN A 69 -9.28 0.99 11.54
N PHE A 70 -8.63 0.32 10.58
CA PHE A 70 -8.81 0.60 9.15
C PHE A 70 -9.16 -0.63 8.32
N LYS A 71 -9.48 -1.77 8.94
CA LYS A 71 -9.86 -3.02 8.27
C LYS A 71 -11.11 -2.91 7.39
N SER A 72 -11.95 -1.90 7.61
CA SER A 72 -13.12 -1.64 6.74
C SER A 72 -12.78 -0.81 5.51
N TYR A 73 -11.57 -0.23 5.45
CA TYR A 73 -11.12 0.67 4.39
C TYR A 73 -10.06 0.04 3.48
N PHE A 74 -9.52 -1.12 3.87
CA PHE A 74 -8.44 -1.87 3.22
C PHE A 74 -8.70 -3.38 3.31
#